data_AF-A0A5N5L021-F1
#
_entry.id   AF-A0A5N5L021-F1
#
_cell.length_a   1.000
_cell.length_b   1.000
_cell.length_c   1.000
_cell.angle_alpha   90.00
_cell.angle_beta   90.00
_cell.angle_gamma   90.00
#
_symmetry.space_group_name_H-M   'P 1'
#
loop_
_entity.id
_entity.type
_entity.pdbx_description
1 polymer ?
#
loop_
_entity_poly.entity_id
_entity_poly.type
_entity_poly.pdbx_seq_one_letter_code
_entity_poly.pdbx_strand_id
1 'polypeptide(L)'
;MADHGNNNPGNFANRDKDEVREIASKGGQASHSGGFASMDPDKQREIASKGGKASSGSFEPGSEKAREAGRKGGQATGGSSDE
;
A
#
# COMPACT_ATOMS: atom_id res chain seq x y z
N MET A 1 -24.47 -13.34 20.28
CA MET A 1 -23.59 -12.86 19.19
C MET A 1 -22.60 -11.90 19.81
N ALA A 2 -21.36 -12.33 20.05
CA ALA A 2 -20.35 -11.47 20.65
C ALA A 2 -19.88 -10.47 19.59
N ASP A 3 -20.25 -9.20 19.79
CA ASP A 3 -19.65 -8.06 19.11
C ASP A 3 -18.17 -8.03 19.51
N HIS A 4 -17.33 -8.64 18.68
CA HIS A 4 -15.89 -8.45 18.77
C HIS A 4 -15.64 -7.07 18.15
N GLY A 5 -15.88 -6.03 18.95
CA GLY A 5 -15.43 -4.67 18.67
C GLY A 5 -13.96 -4.77 18.29
N ASN A 6 -13.71 -4.62 17.00
CA ASN A 6 -12.45 -4.99 16.39
C ASN A 6 -11.46 -3.86 16.75
N ASN A 7 -10.88 -3.93 17.95
CA ASN A 7 -10.08 -2.89 18.61
C ASN A 7 -8.71 -2.68 17.96
N ASN A 8 -8.59 -2.92 16.66
CA ASN A 8 -7.39 -2.62 15.90
C ASN A 8 -7.25 -1.09 15.80
N PRO A 9 -6.30 -0.46 16.52
CA PRO A 9 -6.16 1.00 16.51
C PRO A 9 -5.74 1.53 15.13
N GLY A 10 -5.27 0.65 14.24
CA GLY A 10 -4.89 0.99 12.88
C GLY A 10 -6.08 1.22 11.92
N ASN A 11 -7.27 0.70 12.22
CA ASN A 11 -8.41 0.75 11.30
C ASN A 11 -9.12 2.11 11.34
N PHE A 12 -9.56 2.62 10.17
CA PHE A 12 -10.25 3.90 10.04
C PHE A 12 -11.57 3.96 10.82
N ALA A 13 -12.22 2.81 11.07
CA ALA A 13 -13.44 2.72 11.87
C ALA A 13 -13.23 3.10 13.35
N ASN A 14 -11.99 3.01 13.85
CA ASN A 14 -11.63 3.30 15.24
C ASN A 14 -10.91 4.66 15.41
N ARG A 15 -10.88 5.48 14.36
CA ARG A 15 -10.23 6.80 14.36
C ARG A 15 -11.23 7.94 14.45
N ASP A 16 -10.75 9.09 14.88
CA ASP A 16 -11.55 10.31 14.91
C ASP A 16 -12.01 10.70 13.50
N LYS A 17 -13.27 11.11 13.35
CA LYS A 17 -13.85 11.43 12.04
C LYS A 17 -13.16 12.61 11.37
N ASP A 18 -12.66 13.56 12.15
CA ASP A 18 -11.95 14.71 11.62
C ASP A 18 -10.54 14.32 11.14
N GLU A 19 -9.86 13.41 11.83
CA GLU A 19 -8.60 12.81 11.36
C GLU A 19 -8.80 12.05 10.04
N VAL A 20 -9.85 11.22 9.95
CA VAL A 20 -10.15 10.46 8.74
C VAL A 20 -10.47 11.39 7.56
N ARG A 21 -11.21 12.47 7.80
CA ARG A 21 -11.50 13.50 6.80
C ARG A 21 -10.24 14.21 6.34
N GLU A 22 -9.33 14.53 7.25
CA GLU A 22 -8.05 15.15 6.91
C GLU A 22 -7.17 14.22 6.06
N ILE A 23 -7.09 12.93 6.42
CA ILE A 23 -6.36 11.91 5.64
C ILE A 23 -6.95 11.77 4.24
N ALA A 24 -8.28 11.66 4.13
CA ALA A 24 -8.96 11.57 2.84
C ALA A 24 -8.75 12.83 1.99
N SER A 25 -8.82 14.01 2.62
CA SER A 25 -8.58 15.30 1.95
C SER A 25 -7.14 15.40 1.43
N LYS A 26 -6.14 15.01 2.24
CA LYS A 26 -4.74 14.94 1.83
C LYS A 26 -4.51 13.99 0.66
N GLY A 27 -5.16 12.82 0.66
CA GLY A 27 -5.10 11.86 -0.46
C GLY A 27 -5.73 12.41 -1.75
N GLY A 28 -6.84 13.13 -1.64
CA GLY A 28 -7.48 13.80 -2.77
C GLY A 28 -6.64 14.94 -3.35
N GLN A 29 -6.07 15.80 -2.50
CA GLN A 29 -5.22 16.92 -2.92
C GLN A 29 -3.98 16.47 -3.71
N ALA A 30 -3.35 15.35 -3.32
CA ALA A 30 -2.21 14.77 -4.07
C ALA A 30 -2.58 14.36 -5.51
N SER A 31 -3.87 14.13 -5.79
CA SER A 31 -4.36 13.77 -7.13
C SER A 31 -4.65 15.00 -8.01
N HIS A 32 -4.84 16.19 -7.41
CA HIS A 32 -5.19 17.41 -8.13
C HIS A 32 -3.99 18.18 -8.71
N SER A 33 -2.77 17.95 -8.22
CA SER A 33 -1.55 18.67 -8.64
C SER A 33 -0.88 18.11 -9.91
N GLY A 34 -1.54 17.22 -10.64
CA GLY A 34 -0.99 16.56 -11.82
C GLY A 34 -0.12 15.36 -11.44
N GLY A 35 -0.75 14.18 -11.39
CA GLY A 35 -0.06 12.93 -11.09
C GLY A 35 0.74 12.39 -12.29
N PHE A 36 1.16 11.14 -12.20
CA PHE A 36 1.87 10.43 -13.27
C PHE A 36 1.15 10.48 -14.62
N ALA A 37 -0.18 10.50 -14.62
CA ALA A 37 -1.01 10.58 -15.83
C ALA A 37 -1.03 11.97 -16.48
N SER A 38 -0.67 13.02 -15.75
CA SER A 38 -0.63 14.40 -16.25
C SER A 38 0.77 14.84 -16.68
N MET A 39 1.76 13.96 -16.57
CA MET A 39 3.15 14.20 -16.98
C MET A 39 3.31 14.04 -18.50
N ASP A 40 4.35 14.65 -19.06
CA ASP A 40 4.75 14.44 -20.44
C ASP A 40 4.96 12.93 -20.76
N PRO A 41 4.46 12.42 -21.90
CA PRO A 41 4.48 10.99 -22.22
C PRO A 41 5.89 10.40 -22.33
N ASP A 42 6.89 11.16 -22.78
CA ASP A 42 8.27 10.66 -22.88
C ASP A 42 8.86 10.49 -21.48
N LYS A 43 8.61 11.44 -20.59
CA LYS A 43 9.03 11.36 -19.20
C LYS A 43 8.31 10.25 -18.44
N GLN A 44 7.02 10.05 -18.72
CA GLN A 44 6.23 8.95 -18.18
C GLN A 44 6.83 7.59 -18.57
N ARG A 45 7.18 7.43 -19.86
CA ARG A 45 7.81 6.21 -20.39
C ARG A 45 9.19 5.95 -19.79
N GLU A 46 9.99 7.00 -19.60
CA GLU A 46 11.30 6.88 -18.96
C GLU A 46 11.18 6.38 -17.51
N ILE A 47 10.27 6.98 -16.73
CA ILE A 47 10.02 6.58 -15.33
C ILE A 47 9.49 5.14 -15.26
N ALA A 48 8.52 4.77 -16.11
CA ALA A 48 8.02 3.41 -16.19
C ALA A 48 9.13 2.41 -16.56
N SER A 49 10.00 2.76 -17.51
CA SER A 49 11.13 1.92 -17.90
C SER A 49 12.13 1.74 -16.76
N LYS A 50 12.45 2.82 -16.02
CA LYS A 50 13.32 2.74 -14.83
C LYS A 50 12.70 1.86 -13.74
N GLY A 51 11.41 2.02 -13.47
CA GLY A 51 10.68 1.18 -12.50
C GLY A 51 10.69 -0.30 -12.91
N GLY A 52 10.45 -0.60 -14.19
CA GLY A 52 10.51 -1.96 -14.72
C GLY A 52 11.90 -2.59 -14.67
N LYS A 53 12.97 -1.80 -14.85
CA LYS A 53 14.36 -2.27 -14.72
C LYS A 53 14.80 -2.48 -13.27
N ALA A 54 14.33 -1.63 -12.37
CA ALA A 54 14.62 -1.71 -10.94
C ALA A 54 13.85 -2.86 -10.25
N SER A 55 12.66 -3.16 -10.76
CA SER A 55 11.92 -4.37 -10.39
C SER A 55 12.57 -5.59 -11.03
N SER A 56 12.83 -6.66 -10.26
CA SER A 56 13.38 -7.91 -10.79
C SER A 56 12.40 -8.72 -11.65
N GLY A 57 11.37 -8.10 -12.21
CA GLY A 57 10.24 -8.77 -12.86
C GLY A 57 9.27 -9.40 -11.86
N SER A 58 8.24 -10.07 -12.39
CA SER A 58 7.33 -10.90 -11.59
C SER A 58 8.11 -12.03 -10.93
N PHE A 59 7.82 -12.32 -9.67
CA PHE A 59 8.41 -13.51 -9.04
C PHE A 59 7.80 -14.77 -9.66
N GLU A 60 8.63 -15.74 -9.98
CA GLU A 60 8.14 -17.07 -10.33
C GLU A 60 7.39 -17.66 -9.12
N PRO A 61 6.17 -18.21 -9.31
CA PRO A 61 5.44 -18.87 -8.24
C PRO A 61 6.29 -19.94 -7.55
N GLY A 62 6.41 -19.85 -6.22
CA GLY A 62 7.20 -20.80 -5.44
C GLY A 62 8.71 -20.53 -5.39
N SER A 63 9.21 -19.53 -6.09
CA SER A 63 10.61 -19.09 -5.95
C SER A 63 10.93 -18.63 -4.54
N GLU A 64 12.18 -18.79 -4.12
CA GLU A 64 12.65 -18.40 -2.79
C GLU A 64 12.40 -16.91 -2.53
N LYS A 65 12.63 -16.05 -3.53
CA LYS A 65 12.32 -14.62 -3.46
C LYS A 65 10.83 -14.33 -3.30
N ALA A 66 9.94 -15.06 -3.98
CA ALA A 66 8.49 -14.92 -3.77
C ALA A 66 8.10 -15.29 -2.34
N ARG A 67 8.65 -16.39 -1.82
CA ARG A 67 8.39 -16.88 -0.46
C ARG A 67 8.90 -15.91 0.59
N GLU A 68 10.10 -15.36 0.41
CA GLU A 68 10.68 -14.38 1.30
C GLU A 68 9.88 -13.07 1.29
N ALA A 69 9.51 -12.56 0.10
CA ALA A 69 8.66 -11.39 -0.04
C ALA A 69 7.28 -11.61 0.61
N GLY A 70 6.65 -12.77 0.39
CA GLY A 70 5.39 -13.15 1.00
C GLY A 70 5.49 -13.28 2.52
N ARG A 71 6.57 -13.90 3.03
CA ARG A 71 6.84 -14.01 4.48
C ARG A 71 7.02 -12.63 5.11
N LYS A 72 7.81 -11.75 4.49
CA LYS A 72 8.05 -10.39 4.98
C LYS A 72 6.77 -9.55 4.96
N GLY A 73 5.96 -9.67 3.90
CA GLY A 73 4.65 -9.05 3.82
C GLY A 73 3.70 -9.56 4.90
N GLY A 74 3.65 -10.88 5.11
CA GLY A 74 2.87 -11.51 6.17
C GLY A 74 3.33 -11.13 7.58
N GLN A 75 4.63 -10.94 7.81
CA GLN A 75 5.19 -10.45 9.08
C GLN A 75 4.80 -9.00 9.35
N ALA A 76 4.77 -8.14 8.32
CA ALA A 76 4.33 -6.75 8.45
C ALA A 76 2.83 -6.63 8.76
N THR A 77 2.02 -7.62 8.37
CA THR A 77 0.57 -7.68 8.63
C THR A 77 0.18 -8.60 9.79
N GLY A 78 1.11 -9.37 10.34
CA GLY A 78 0.87 -10.51 11.22
C GLY A 78 1.42 -10.36 12.64
N GLY A 79 1.56 -9.12 13.14
CA GLY A 79 1.83 -8.87 14.55
C GLY A 79 0.57 -9.04 15.40
N SER A 80 0.55 -10.08 16.22
CA SER A 80 -0.47 -10.52 17.21
C SER A 80 -1.51 -11.52 16.70
N SER A 81 -1.05 -12.76 16.52
CA SER A 81 -1.78 -13.92 17.05
C SER A 81 -0.90 -14.55 18.12
N ASP A 82 -1.02 -14.04 19.34
CA ASP A 82 -0.77 -14.83 20.54
C ASP A 82 -2.10 -15.44 20.93
N GLU A 83 -2.32 -16.69 20.51
CA GLU A 83 -3.01 -17.72 21.30
C GLU A 83 -2.49 -19.10 20.90
#